data_AF-A0A6A6ETJ4-F1
#
_entry.id   AF-A0A6A6ETJ4-F1
#
_cell.length_a   1.000
_cell.length_b   1.000
_cell.length_c   1.000
_cell.angle_alpha   90.00
_cell.angle_beta   90.00
_cell.angle_gamma   90.00
#
_symmetry.space_group_name_H-M   'P 1'
#
loop_
_entity.id
_entity.type
_entity.pdbx_description
1 polymer ?
#
loop_
_entity_poly.entity_id
_entity_poly.type
_entity_poly.pdbx_seq_one_letter_code
_entity_poly.pdbx_strand_id
1 'polypeptide(L)'
;KRILGWLPPRNFWLQQADLSNQRQPGAGQWLLEHPDFVARVGGNKETIWCLGSPGVGKTVLASAVVDFIGSDLPAQGIGLAFIYYDHKENLSQPIEYFLGAIVRQIGE
;
A
#
# COMPACT_ATOMS: atom_id res chain seq x y z
N LYS A 1 -4.36 -18.94 -13.67
CA LYS A 1 -4.09 -17.87 -14.67
C LYS A 1 -5.32 -17.37 -15.46
N ARG A 2 -6.37 -18.17 -15.78
CA ARG A 2 -7.59 -17.68 -16.48
C ARG A 2 -8.44 -16.68 -15.69
N ILE A 3 -8.47 -16.78 -14.35
CA ILE A 3 -9.34 -15.96 -13.48
C ILE A 3 -8.83 -14.51 -13.35
N LEU A 4 -7.52 -14.28 -13.37
CA LEU A 4 -6.93 -12.92 -13.28
C LEU A 4 -7.31 -12.03 -14.46
N GLY A 5 -7.62 -12.62 -15.63
CA GLY A 5 -8.10 -11.87 -16.79
C GLY A 5 -9.53 -11.34 -16.66
N TRP A 6 -10.29 -11.79 -15.66
CA TRP A 6 -11.62 -11.29 -15.35
C TRP A 6 -11.59 -10.16 -14.31
N LEU A 7 -10.51 -10.07 -13.54
CA LEU A 7 -10.32 -9.01 -12.57
C LEU A 7 -9.90 -7.71 -13.29
N PRO A 8 -10.22 -6.54 -12.71
CA PRO A 8 -9.75 -5.26 -13.22
C PRO A 8 -8.25 -5.29 -13.54
N PRO A 9 -7.81 -4.61 -14.61
CA PRO A 9 -6.40 -4.56 -14.97
C PRO A 9 -5.59 -3.65 -14.04
N ARG A 10 -6.24 -2.91 -13.14
CA ARG A 10 -5.55 -1.95 -12.29
C ARG A 10 -4.69 -2.68 -11.28
N ASN A 11 -3.40 -2.41 -11.39
CA ASN A 11 -2.39 -2.85 -10.47
C ASN A 11 -1.70 -1.60 -9.93
N PHE A 12 -1.61 -1.47 -8.61
CA PHE A 12 -1.07 -0.29 -7.94
C PHE A 12 0.47 -0.30 -7.87
N TRP A 13 1.15 -1.36 -8.31
CA TRP A 13 2.62 -1.43 -8.30
C TRP A 13 3.29 -0.32 -9.11
N LEU A 14 2.71 0.11 -10.24
CA LEU A 14 3.25 1.24 -11.01
C LEU A 14 3.19 2.55 -10.21
N GLN A 15 2.04 2.80 -9.58
CA GLN A 15 1.86 3.98 -8.73
C GLN A 15 2.76 3.93 -7.49
N GLN A 16 2.95 2.74 -6.92
CA GLN A 16 3.92 2.53 -5.84
C GLN A 16 5.33 2.86 -6.31
N ALA A 17 5.78 2.32 -7.45
CA ALA A 17 7.10 2.58 -7.98
C ALA A 17 7.33 4.09 -8.23
N ASP A 18 6.35 4.78 -8.80
CA ASP A 18 6.40 6.23 -9.01
C ASP A 18 6.51 6.99 -7.68
N LEU A 19 5.71 6.63 -6.67
CA LEU A 19 5.76 7.22 -5.34
C LEU A 19 7.10 6.96 -4.65
N SER A 20 7.65 5.75 -4.77
CA SER A 20 8.93 5.38 -4.19
C SER A 20 10.08 6.13 -4.87
N ASN A 21 10.04 6.31 -6.19
CA ASN A 21 11.03 7.08 -6.95
C ASN A 21 11.00 8.58 -6.62
N GLN A 22 9.81 9.14 -6.38
CA GLN A 22 9.64 10.55 -6.02
C GLN A 22 9.92 10.83 -4.53
N ARG A 23 9.90 9.80 -3.69
CA ARG A 23 10.11 9.93 -2.25
C ARG A 23 11.55 10.37 -1.98
N GLN A 24 11.70 11.45 -1.21
CA GLN A 24 13.01 11.92 -0.78
C GLN A 24 13.68 10.88 0.13
N PRO A 25 14.99 10.65 0.04
CA PRO A 25 15.72 9.76 0.93
C PRO A 25 15.44 10.08 2.41
N GLY A 26 15.16 9.05 3.20
CA GLY A 26 14.83 9.19 4.64
C GLY A 26 13.38 9.63 4.93
N ALA A 27 12.58 10.03 3.94
CA ALA A 27 11.18 10.36 4.18
C ALA A 27 10.39 9.12 4.64
N GLY A 28 9.71 9.26 5.78
CA GLY A 28 8.95 8.18 6.42
C GLY A 28 9.76 7.26 7.33
N GLN A 29 11.09 7.41 7.39
CA GLN A 29 11.94 6.59 8.25
C GLN A 29 11.56 6.70 9.74
N TRP A 30 11.22 7.90 10.21
CA TRP A 30 10.73 8.12 11.58
C TRP A 30 9.50 7.27 11.94
N LEU A 31 8.63 6.96 10.98
CA LEU A 31 7.45 6.12 11.20
C LEU A 31 7.85 4.65 11.27
N LEU A 32 8.72 4.22 10.35
CA LEU A 32 9.19 2.84 10.27
C LEU A 32 10.00 2.43 11.50
N GLU A 33 10.71 3.38 12.10
CA GLU A 33 11.48 3.21 13.34
C GLU A 33 10.65 3.41 14.61
N HIS A 34 9.40 3.90 14.47
CA HIS A 34 8.57 4.18 15.63
C HIS A 34 8.22 2.87 16.36
N PRO A 35 8.43 2.76 17.69
CA PRO A 35 8.20 1.52 18.43
C PRO A 35 6.78 0.96 18.25
N ASP A 36 5.77 1.85 18.25
CA ASP A 36 4.38 1.43 18.03
C ASP A 36 4.08 0.94 16.61
N PHE A 37 4.87 1.34 15.62
CA PHE A 37 4.74 0.82 14.26
C PHE A 37 5.34 -0.58 14.21
N VAL A 38 6.58 -0.73 14.67
CA VAL A 38 7.31 -2.01 14.71
C VAL A 38 6.53 -3.07 15.48
N ALA A 39 5.99 -2.72 16.66
CA ALA A 39 5.20 -3.62 17.49
C ALA A 39 3.88 -4.05 16.84
N ARG A 40 3.28 -3.21 15.99
CA ARG A 40 2.06 -3.55 15.25
C ARG A 40 2.34 -4.45 14.06
N VAL A 41 3.37 -4.13 13.28
CA VAL A 41 3.74 -4.93 12.11
C VAL A 41 4.23 -6.33 12.52
N GLY A 42 4.87 -6.46 13.68
CA GLY A 42 5.30 -7.75 14.23
C GLY A 42 4.25 -8.49 15.09
N GLY A 43 3.04 -7.95 15.27
CA GLY A 43 2.04 -8.46 16.21
C GLY A 43 0.64 -8.69 15.61
N ASN A 44 -0.32 -9.11 16.45
CA ASN A 44 -1.72 -9.42 16.07
C ASN A 44 -2.66 -8.19 16.04
N LYS A 45 -2.16 -6.95 15.96
CA LYS A 45 -3.01 -5.73 15.95
C LYS A 45 -3.10 -5.12 14.55
N GLU A 46 -4.33 -4.90 14.09
CA GLU A 46 -4.68 -5.01 12.68
C GLU A 46 -4.82 -3.69 11.90
N THR A 47 -4.57 -2.52 12.50
CA THR A 47 -4.74 -1.24 11.77
C THR A 47 -3.86 -0.11 12.29
N ILE A 48 -3.21 0.62 11.37
CA ILE A 48 -2.57 1.90 11.62
C ILE A 48 -3.34 2.98 10.87
N TRP A 49 -3.66 4.07 11.55
CA TRP A 49 -4.41 5.18 10.96
C TRP A 49 -3.61 6.47 11.02
N CYS A 50 -3.22 7.00 9.85
CA CYS A 50 -2.42 8.22 9.74
C CYS A 50 -3.32 9.45 9.52
N LEU A 51 -3.53 10.26 10.56
CA LEU A 51 -4.26 11.53 10.48
C LEU A 51 -3.34 12.69 10.10
N GLY A 52 -3.87 13.63 9.33
CA GLY A 52 -3.18 14.89 9.06
C GLY A 52 -3.84 15.69 7.93
N SER A 53 -3.48 16.96 7.84
CA SER A 53 -3.98 17.88 6.80
C SER A 53 -3.60 17.42 5.38
N PRO A 54 -4.30 17.88 4.33
CA PRO A 54 -3.85 17.69 2.95
C PRO A 54 -2.41 18.18 2.76
N GLY A 55 -1.61 17.48 1.95
CA GLY A 55 -0.23 17.87 1.63
C GLY A 55 0.86 17.45 2.64
N VAL A 56 0.53 16.95 3.83
CA VAL A 56 1.52 16.58 4.86
C VAL A 56 2.31 15.28 4.57
N GLY A 57 2.15 14.69 3.39
CA GLY A 57 2.92 13.51 2.98
C GLY A 57 2.34 12.15 3.39
N LYS A 58 1.05 12.05 3.76
CA LYS A 58 0.41 10.77 4.12
C LYS A 58 0.62 9.66 3.07
N THR A 59 0.45 9.98 1.79
CA THR A 59 0.65 9.04 0.68
C THR A 59 2.10 8.60 0.55
N VAL A 60 3.06 9.49 0.83
CA VAL A 60 4.50 9.19 0.86
C VAL A 60 4.84 8.26 2.03
N LEU A 61 4.21 8.46 3.20
CA LEU A 61 4.34 7.54 4.33
C LEU A 61 3.78 6.16 3.98
N ALA A 62 2.61 6.10 3.33
CA ALA A 62 2.03 4.83 2.89
C ALA A 62 2.94 4.09 1.91
N SER A 63 3.56 4.77 0.94
CA SER A 63 4.52 4.12 0.04
C SER A 63 5.76 3.61 0.78
N ALA A 64 6.25 4.32 1.80
CA ALA A 64 7.37 3.86 2.62
C ALA A 64 7.03 2.58 3.40
N VAL A 65 5.81 2.48 3.92
CA VAL A 65 5.32 1.28 4.60
C VAL A 65 5.20 0.10 3.64
N VAL A 66 4.67 0.30 2.43
CA VAL A 66 4.56 -0.75 1.41
C VAL A 66 5.94 -1.29 1.03
N ASP A 67 6.91 -0.40 0.80
CA ASP A 67 8.29 -0.81 0.50
C ASP A 67 8.89 -1.61 1.67
N PHE A 68 8.79 -1.09 2.89
CA PHE A 68 9.32 -1.75 4.09
C PHE A 68 8.75 -3.16 4.29
N ILE A 69 7.43 -3.35 4.11
CA ILE A 69 6.82 -4.68 4.22
C ILE A 69 7.27 -5.59 3.07
N GLY A 70 7.38 -5.05 1.86
CA GLY A 70 7.75 -5.82 0.67
C GLY A 70 9.22 -6.22 0.58
N SER A 71 10.15 -5.39 1.09
CA SER A 71 11.59 -5.61 1.01
C SER A 71 12.20 -6.14 2.31
N ASP A 72 11.79 -5.59 3.46
CA ASP A 72 12.51 -5.74 4.72
C ASP A 72 11.83 -6.73 5.68
N LEU A 73 10.57 -7.07 5.41
CA LEU A 73 9.78 -8.08 6.13
C LEU A 73 9.20 -9.18 5.22
N PRO A 74 10.02 -9.85 4.38
CA PRO A 74 9.53 -10.96 3.58
C PRO A 74 9.17 -12.16 4.47
N ALA A 75 7.91 -12.24 4.86
CA ALA A 75 7.37 -13.39 5.57
C ALA A 75 6.88 -14.43 4.57
N GLN A 76 7.40 -15.66 4.69
CA GLN A 76 6.97 -16.76 3.81
C GLN A 76 5.47 -17.03 4.02
N GLY A 77 4.72 -17.05 2.92
CA GLY A 77 3.28 -17.33 2.95
C GLY A 77 2.37 -16.14 3.29
N ILE A 78 2.91 -14.91 3.36
CA ILE A 78 2.11 -13.68 3.52
C ILE A 78 2.03 -12.96 2.17
N GLY A 79 0.80 -12.65 1.72
CA GLY A 79 0.56 -11.81 0.55
C GLY A 79 0.49 -10.33 0.93
N LEU A 80 1.09 -9.46 0.10
CA LEU A 80 1.01 -8.01 0.24
C LEU A 80 0.06 -7.45 -0.83
N ALA A 81 -0.90 -6.63 -0.41
CA ALA A 81 -1.76 -5.88 -1.31
C ALA A 81 -2.03 -4.49 -0.75
N PHE A 82 -2.11 -3.50 -1.63
CA PHE A 82 -2.36 -2.12 -1.28
C PHE A 82 -3.18 -1.41 -2.37
N ILE A 83 -3.79 -0.29 -2.00
CA ILE A 83 -4.59 0.54 -2.89
C ILE A 83 -4.18 1.99 -2.67
N TYR A 84 -4.03 2.72 -3.76
CA TYR A 84 -4.01 4.18 -3.74
C TYR A 84 -5.33 4.70 -4.30
N TYR A 85 -6.02 5.48 -3.48
CA TYR A 85 -7.27 6.11 -3.87
C TYR A 85 -7.02 7.60 -4.12
N ASP A 86 -7.26 8.06 -5.35
CA ASP A 86 -7.32 9.48 -5.66
C ASP A 86 -8.78 9.93 -5.75
N HIS A 87 -9.19 10.81 -4.83
CA HIS A 87 -10.51 11.44 -4.84
C HIS A 87 -10.84 12.24 -6.12
N LYS A 88 -9.83 12.62 -6.92
CA LYS A 88 -10.01 13.31 -8.21
C LYS A 88 -10.23 12.36 -9.37
N GLU A 89 -9.79 11.10 -9.24
CA GLU A 89 -10.21 10.08 -10.18
C GLU A 89 -11.70 9.84 -9.94
N ASN A 90 -12.49 9.98 -11.01
CA ASN A 90 -13.95 9.93 -10.95
C ASN A 90 -14.43 8.77 -10.07
N LEU A 91 -15.40 9.08 -9.20
CA LEU A 91 -16.17 8.16 -8.35
C LEU A 91 -16.96 7.08 -9.13
N SER A 92 -16.67 6.89 -10.41
CA SER A 92 -17.33 5.92 -11.28
C SER A 92 -16.83 4.49 -11.10
N GLN A 93 -15.72 4.28 -10.36
CA GLN A 93 -15.21 2.94 -10.09
C GLN A 93 -16.00 2.32 -8.92
N PRO A 94 -16.71 1.20 -9.15
CA PRO A 94 -17.47 0.54 -8.11
C PRO A 94 -16.53 -0.19 -7.13
N ILE A 95 -16.95 -0.50 -5.91
CA ILE A 95 -16.06 -1.05 -4.86
C ILE A 95 -15.42 -2.39 -5.27
N GLU A 96 -16.12 -3.17 -6.08
CA GLU A 96 -15.69 -4.43 -6.68
C GLU A 96 -14.41 -4.24 -7.51
N TYR A 97 -14.19 -3.04 -8.05
CA TYR A 97 -12.97 -2.69 -8.75
C TYR A 97 -11.75 -2.74 -7.83
N PHE A 98 -11.87 -2.16 -6.63
CA PHE A 98 -10.81 -2.16 -5.63
C PHE A 98 -10.59 -3.55 -5.03
N LEU A 99 -11.67 -4.28 -4.76
CA LEU A 99 -11.58 -5.67 -4.30
C LEU A 99 -10.89 -6.56 -5.34
N GLY A 100 -11.23 -6.40 -6.62
CA GLY A 100 -10.58 -7.13 -7.70
C GLY A 100 -9.10 -6.80 -7.83
N ALA A 101 -8.69 -5.54 -7.60
CA ALA A 101 -7.29 -5.14 -7.59
C ALA A 101 -6.50 -5.75 -6.41
N ILE A 102 -7.12 -5.91 -5.24
CA ILE A 102 -6.51 -6.62 -4.10
C ILE A 102 -6.32 -8.10 -4.45
N VAL A 103 -7.38 -8.78 -4.90
CA VAL A 103 -7.33 -10.21 -5.25
C VAL A 103 -6.29 -10.47 -6.33
N ARG A 104 -6.16 -9.55 -7.29
CA ARG A 104 -5.14 -9.63 -8.33
C ARG A 104 -3.72 -9.57 -7.76
N GLN A 105 -3.43 -8.61 -6.86
CA GLN A 105 -2.10 -8.48 -6.25
C GLN A 105 -1.69 -9.70 -5.43
N ILE A 106 -2.64 -10.36 -4.74
CA ILE A 106 -2.36 -11.54 -3.92
C ILE A 106 -2.22 -12.82 -4.77
N GLY A 107 -2.89 -12.87 -5.92
CA GLY A 107 -2.91 -14.04 -6.81
C GLY A 107 -1.87 -14.02 -7.94
N GLU A 108 -1.11 -12.92 -8.08
CA GLU A 108 0.05 -12.79 -8.98
C GLU A 108 1.30 -13.42 -8.35
#